data_AF-A0A3D4EPU2-F1
#
_entry.id   AF-A0A3D4EPU2-F1
#
_cell.length_a   1.000
_cell.length_b   1.000
_cell.length_c   1.000
_cell.angle_alpha   90.00
_cell.angle_beta   90.00
_cell.angle_gamma   90.00
#
_symmetry.space_group_name_H-M   'P 1'
#
loop_
_entity.id
_entity.type
_entity.pdbx_description
1 polymer ?
#
loop_
_entity_poly.entity_id
_entity_poly.type
_entity_poly.pdbx_seq_one_letter_code
_entity_poly.pdbx_strand_id
1 'polypeptide(L)'
;MNEKKLLTVFLVFCFGIQFSFAQQKTVQGTVVTAEDGLPLPGASVLVAGTSRGTQTDFDGKFSISVAPDETLTVSYVGFKTINKIVGNASEIMFSLEADSESLDEVIVTAYGTSTKEAFTGSANVVGQAELQQRNVTSPIAAIEGNATGVQFTSAAGPGASPNIVIRGVGTLNGDTDPLYIVDGIQYEGALNTINQEDIESLTILKDAASTSLYGSRAANGVVIITTKRGKKGALRVTASAQSGFVTNSIGQYDQLSPGQYYESMWEAFKNSSAGGGDPQFASDNIYNQLGYNPFNVPNDQIVNTNGQLNPNAQVIYKSLDWFEELQQTGYRTNYNV
;
A
#
# COMPACT_ATOMS: atom_id res chain seq x y z
N MET A 1 71.62 33.93 11.48
CA MET A 1 71.31 32.49 11.33
C MET A 1 71.65 32.12 9.90
N ASN A 2 72.66 31.26 9.68
CA ASN A 2 73.30 31.07 8.37
C ASN A 2 72.27 30.67 7.29
N GLU A 3 72.24 31.40 6.18
CA GLU A 3 71.33 31.16 5.04
C GLU A 3 71.38 29.70 4.55
N LYS A 4 72.55 29.05 4.67
CA LYS A 4 72.73 27.63 4.38
C LYS A 4 71.93 26.70 5.29
N LYS A 5 71.75 27.04 6.57
CA LYS A 5 70.93 26.24 7.51
C LYS A 5 69.42 26.40 7.27
N LEU A 6 68.99 27.58 6.82
CA LEU A 6 67.58 27.81 6.45
C LEU A 6 67.20 27.00 5.21
N LEU A 7 68.10 26.93 4.23
CA LEU A 7 67.89 26.17 2.99
C LEU A 7 67.86 24.66 3.23
N THR A 8 68.67 24.13 4.16
CA THR A 8 68.65 22.70 4.52
C THR A 8 67.36 22.31 5.24
N VAL A 9 66.81 23.17 6.11
CA VAL A 9 65.54 22.91 6.81
C VAL A 9 64.36 22.95 5.83
N PHE A 10 64.38 23.85 4.85
CA PHE A 10 63.35 23.91 3.81
C PHE A 10 63.36 22.68 2.89
N LEU A 11 64.54 22.17 2.54
CA LEU A 11 64.69 21.00 1.66
C LEU A 11 64.29 19.68 2.35
N VAL A 12 64.52 19.56 3.68
CA VAL A 12 64.03 18.44 4.49
C VAL A 12 62.51 18.51 4.69
N PHE A 13 61.93 19.72 4.79
CA PHE A 13 60.49 19.90 4.88
C PHE A 13 59.77 19.56 3.56
N CYS A 14 60.38 19.86 2.40
CA CYS A 14 59.83 19.48 1.09
C CYS A 14 59.91 17.96 0.81
N PHE A 15 60.88 17.25 1.38
CA PHE A 15 60.99 15.78 1.24
C PHE A 15 60.10 15.01 2.23
N GLY A 16 59.71 15.62 3.36
CA GLY A 16 58.80 15.01 4.34
C GLY A 16 57.33 14.94 3.93
N ILE A 17 56.94 15.65 2.85
CA ILE A 17 55.54 15.73 2.39
C ILE A 17 55.20 14.65 1.33
N GLN A 18 56.16 13.83 0.90
CA GLN A 18 55.95 12.87 -0.20
C GLN A 18 55.46 11.46 0.20
N PHE A 19 55.13 11.20 1.46
CA PHE A 19 54.61 9.89 1.89
C PHE A 19 53.15 9.96 2.37
N SER A 20 52.21 10.24 1.47
CA SER A 20 50.82 9.81 1.65
C SER A 20 50.01 9.90 0.35
N PHE A 21 50.42 9.16 -0.67
CA PHE A 21 49.46 8.70 -1.68
C PHE A 21 49.04 7.30 -1.25
N ALA A 22 47.83 7.17 -0.72
CA ALA A 22 47.19 5.87 -0.55
C ALA A 22 47.24 5.15 -1.91
N GLN A 23 47.99 4.06 -1.99
CA GLN A 23 48.29 3.39 -3.24
C GLN A 23 47.03 2.63 -3.68
N GLN A 24 46.19 3.30 -4.48
CA GLN A 24 45.00 2.69 -5.05
C GLN A 24 45.41 1.60 -6.04
N LYS A 25 44.90 0.39 -5.82
CA LYS A 25 45.12 -0.78 -6.67
C LYS A 25 43.81 -1.21 -7.27
N THR A 26 43.81 -1.55 -8.56
CA THR A 26 42.65 -2.18 -9.19
C THR A 26 42.58 -3.64 -8.75
N VAL A 27 41.50 -4.00 -8.06
CA VAL A 27 41.20 -5.35 -7.63
C VAL A 27 40.09 -5.89 -8.53
N GLN A 28 40.28 -7.12 -9.00
CA GLN A 28 39.27 -7.86 -9.74
C GLN A 28 38.66 -8.90 -8.82
N GLY A 29 37.42 -9.30 -9.07
CA GLY A 29 36.80 -10.34 -8.28
C GLY A 29 35.57 -10.91 -8.91
N THR A 30 35.07 -11.97 -8.31
CA THR A 30 33.87 -12.70 -8.75
C THR A 30 32.95 -12.92 -7.59
N VAL A 31 31.65 -12.73 -7.82
CA VAL A 31 30.59 -12.92 -6.85
C VAL A 31 29.73 -14.11 -7.29
N VAL A 32 29.65 -15.13 -6.44
CA VAL A 32 28.92 -16.38 -6.70
C VAL A 32 27.97 -16.72 -5.55
N THR A 33 27.01 -17.59 -5.79
CA THR A 33 26.19 -18.21 -4.74
C THR A 33 26.98 -19.26 -3.97
N ALA A 34 26.75 -19.36 -2.65
CA ALA A 34 27.41 -20.34 -1.81
C ALA A 34 26.89 -21.78 -1.99
N GLU A 35 25.63 -21.93 -2.42
CA GLU A 35 24.97 -23.21 -2.57
C GLU A 35 25.35 -23.91 -3.88
N ASP A 36 25.24 -23.19 -4.99
CA ASP A 36 25.40 -23.77 -6.34
C ASP A 36 26.62 -23.25 -7.11
N GLY A 37 27.37 -22.28 -6.55
CA GLY A 37 28.53 -21.67 -7.22
C GLY A 37 28.18 -20.85 -8.47
N LEU A 38 26.90 -20.48 -8.63
CA LEU A 38 26.43 -19.74 -9.80
C LEU A 38 26.85 -18.26 -9.71
N PRO A 39 27.27 -17.63 -10.83
CA PRO A 39 27.62 -16.22 -10.84
C PRO A 39 26.40 -15.35 -10.56
N LEU A 40 26.59 -14.28 -9.77
CA LEU A 40 25.55 -13.32 -9.42
C LEU A 40 25.72 -12.02 -10.21
N PRO A 41 24.96 -11.82 -11.30
CA PRO A 41 24.99 -10.57 -12.06
C PRO A 41 24.24 -9.45 -11.36
N GLY A 42 24.77 -8.22 -11.40
CA GLY A 42 24.16 -7.05 -10.76
C GLY A 42 24.31 -6.98 -9.23
N ALA A 43 25.22 -7.77 -8.64
CA ALA A 43 25.61 -7.64 -7.24
C ALA A 43 26.33 -6.30 -7.00
N SER A 44 25.91 -5.58 -5.97
CA SER A 44 26.51 -4.29 -5.60
C SER A 44 27.74 -4.52 -4.75
N VAL A 45 28.90 -4.03 -5.21
CA VAL A 45 30.19 -4.10 -4.52
C VAL A 45 30.61 -2.69 -4.12
N LEU A 46 30.61 -2.39 -2.83
CA LEU A 46 30.87 -1.05 -2.28
C LEU A 46 32.08 -1.07 -1.35
N VAL A 47 32.88 -0.01 -1.33
CA VAL A 47 33.89 0.19 -0.29
C VAL A 47 33.21 0.69 0.97
N ALA A 48 33.34 -0.06 2.06
CA ALA A 48 32.67 0.19 3.32
C ALA A 48 32.90 1.62 3.82
N GLY A 49 31.81 2.33 4.14
CA GLY A 49 31.86 3.71 4.64
C GLY A 49 32.03 4.79 3.56
N THR A 50 32.04 4.44 2.27
CA THR A 50 32.15 5.40 1.16
C THR A 50 31.07 5.18 0.10
N SER A 51 30.94 6.10 -0.86
CA SER A 51 30.09 5.94 -2.05
C SER A 51 30.82 5.31 -3.24
N ARG A 52 32.07 4.85 -3.06
CA ARG A 52 32.85 4.20 -4.12
C ARG A 52 32.40 2.75 -4.25
N GLY A 53 31.87 2.39 -5.41
CA GLY A 53 31.43 1.04 -5.70
C GLY A 53 31.30 0.73 -7.18
N THR A 54 31.01 -0.53 -7.47
CA THR A 54 30.76 -1.05 -8.81
C THR A 54 29.70 -2.15 -8.73
N GLN A 55 29.21 -2.60 -9.87
CA GLN A 55 28.29 -3.74 -9.96
C GLN A 55 28.96 -4.88 -10.74
N THR A 56 28.55 -6.12 -10.46
CA THR A 56 29.02 -7.28 -11.20
C THR A 56 28.37 -7.39 -12.58
N ASP A 57 29.12 -7.91 -13.55
CA ASP A 57 28.67 -8.21 -14.91
C ASP A 57 27.86 -9.52 -15.00
N PHE A 58 27.50 -9.94 -16.22
CA PHE A 58 26.76 -11.18 -16.48
C PHE A 58 27.46 -12.45 -15.97
N ASP A 59 28.78 -12.45 -15.89
CA ASP A 59 29.59 -13.56 -15.39
C ASP A 59 29.89 -13.42 -13.88
N GLY A 60 29.25 -12.47 -13.19
CA GLY A 60 29.44 -12.20 -11.77
C GLY A 60 30.77 -11.52 -11.45
N LYS A 61 31.51 -11.02 -12.45
CA LYS A 61 32.82 -10.39 -12.26
C LYS A 61 32.70 -8.89 -12.03
N PHE A 62 33.63 -8.34 -11.25
CA PHE A 62 33.72 -6.91 -11.02
C PHE A 62 35.18 -6.43 -11.02
N SER A 63 35.36 -5.13 -11.23
CA SER A 63 36.65 -4.45 -11.07
C SER A 63 36.46 -3.14 -10.34
N ILE A 64 37.25 -2.92 -9.29
CA ILE A 64 37.16 -1.72 -8.45
C ILE A 64 38.56 -1.29 -7.99
N SER A 65 38.80 0.03 -7.97
CA SER A 65 40.05 0.60 -7.46
C SER A 65 39.94 0.85 -5.96
N VAL A 66 40.77 0.17 -5.18
CA VAL A 66 40.73 0.14 -3.70
C VAL A 66 42.13 0.09 -3.10
N ALA A 67 42.26 0.59 -1.87
CA ALA A 67 43.49 0.43 -1.09
C ALA A 67 43.49 -0.92 -0.34
N PRO A 68 44.65 -1.51 -0.01
CA PRO A 68 44.75 -2.84 0.62
C PRO A 68 44.06 -2.97 1.98
N ASP A 69 43.94 -1.85 2.69
CA ASP A 69 43.34 -1.70 4.01
C ASP A 69 41.83 -1.40 3.96
N GLU A 70 41.25 -1.19 2.78
CA GLU A 70 39.81 -0.98 2.60
C GLU A 70 39.04 -2.31 2.69
N THR A 71 37.80 -2.23 3.19
CA THR A 71 36.86 -3.36 3.26
C THR A 71 35.84 -3.23 2.15
N LEU A 72 35.61 -4.31 1.41
CA LEU A 72 34.55 -4.40 0.41
C LEU A 72 33.31 -5.05 1.04
N THR A 73 32.18 -4.39 0.85
CA THR A 73 30.84 -4.84 1.20
C THR A 73 30.14 -5.28 -0.07
N VAL A 74 29.73 -6.54 -0.14
CA VAL A 74 28.95 -7.07 -1.26
C VAL A 74 27.53 -7.36 -0.79
N SER A 75 26.54 -6.81 -1.50
CA SER A 75 25.12 -6.99 -1.22
C SER A 75 24.37 -7.33 -2.50
N TYR A 76 23.45 -8.29 -2.41
CA TYR A 76 22.54 -8.66 -3.48
C TYR A 76 21.17 -8.98 -2.89
N VAL A 77 20.09 -8.68 -3.62
CA VAL A 77 18.72 -8.87 -3.11
C VAL A 77 18.46 -10.35 -2.84
N GLY A 78 18.04 -10.68 -1.62
CA GLY A 78 17.80 -12.06 -1.18
C GLY A 78 19.03 -12.81 -0.66
N PHE A 79 20.16 -12.12 -0.43
CA PHE A 79 21.41 -12.72 0.05
C PHE A 79 22.04 -11.93 1.20
N LYS A 80 22.75 -12.63 2.10
CA LYS A 80 23.41 -12.02 3.25
C LYS A 80 24.56 -11.11 2.81
N THR A 81 24.59 -9.89 3.33
CA THR A 81 25.67 -8.95 3.03
C THR A 81 26.98 -9.42 3.64
N ILE A 82 28.04 -9.54 2.83
CA ILE A 82 29.37 -9.97 3.28
C ILE A 82 30.35 -8.81 3.20
N ASN A 83 31.12 -8.65 4.28
CA ASN A 83 32.21 -7.69 4.37
C ASN A 83 33.54 -8.45 4.35
N LYS A 84 34.47 -8.06 3.46
CA LYS A 84 35.79 -8.68 3.36
C LYS A 84 36.86 -7.62 3.13
N ILE A 85 37.94 -7.67 3.91
CA ILE A 85 39.10 -6.81 3.73
C ILE A 85 39.82 -7.21 2.44
N VAL A 86 40.20 -6.21 1.64
CA VAL A 86 40.86 -6.42 0.34
C VAL A 86 42.21 -7.12 0.51
N GLY A 87 43.02 -6.65 1.47
CA GLY A 87 44.36 -7.16 1.73
C GLY A 87 45.31 -6.98 0.53
N ASN A 88 46.30 -7.86 0.41
CA ASN A 88 47.29 -7.81 -0.68
C ASN A 88 46.85 -8.57 -1.95
N ALA A 89 45.68 -9.22 -1.94
CA ALA A 89 45.21 -10.00 -3.08
C ALA A 89 44.90 -9.10 -4.30
N SER A 90 45.17 -9.59 -5.51
CA SER A 90 44.76 -8.92 -6.76
C SER A 90 43.40 -9.42 -7.25
N GLU A 91 42.98 -10.58 -6.76
CA GLU A 91 41.74 -11.26 -7.11
C GLU A 91 41.02 -11.71 -5.84
N ILE A 92 39.71 -11.42 -5.74
CA ILE A 92 38.91 -11.76 -4.55
C ILE A 92 37.61 -12.42 -4.99
N MET A 93 37.34 -13.61 -4.45
CA MET A 93 36.06 -14.28 -4.59
C MET A 93 35.16 -13.99 -3.38
N PHE A 94 33.90 -13.69 -3.67
CA PHE A 94 32.81 -13.56 -2.71
C PHE A 94 31.77 -14.64 -2.98
N SER A 95 31.42 -15.39 -1.93
CA SER A 95 30.39 -16.42 -1.99
C SER A 95 29.25 -15.99 -1.08
N LEU A 96 28.12 -15.58 -1.65
CA LEU A 96 26.96 -15.13 -0.87
C LEU A 96 26.07 -16.32 -0.52
N GLU A 97 25.76 -16.43 0.76
CA GLU A 97 24.72 -17.31 1.26
C GLU A 97 23.35 -16.64 1.06
N ALA A 98 22.35 -17.44 0.66
CA ALA A 98 20.98 -16.97 0.57
C ALA A 98 20.53 -16.45 1.94
N ASP A 99 19.85 -15.31 1.96
CA ASP A 99 19.31 -14.75 3.19
C ASP A 99 18.00 -15.47 3.51
N SER A 100 18.11 -16.63 4.15
CA SER A 100 16.96 -17.39 4.62
C SER A 100 16.39 -16.85 5.94
N GLU A 101 16.83 -15.68 6.41
CA GLU A 101 16.04 -14.90 7.36
C GLU A 101 14.80 -14.39 6.62
N SER A 102 13.83 -15.28 6.42
CA SER A 102 12.44 -14.89 6.58
C SER A 102 12.40 -14.09 7.88
N LEU A 103 12.13 -12.80 7.80
CA LEU A 103 11.90 -11.97 8.98
C LEU A 103 11.00 -12.76 9.92
N ASP A 104 11.52 -13.21 11.05
CA ASP A 104 10.69 -13.91 12.04
C ASP A 104 9.51 -12.99 12.32
N GLU A 105 8.31 -13.41 11.92
CA GLU A 105 7.11 -12.62 12.17
C GLU A 105 6.96 -12.52 13.69
N VAL A 106 7.29 -11.34 14.22
CA VAL A 106 7.22 -11.08 15.64
C VAL A 106 5.77 -10.75 15.98
N ILE A 107 5.16 -11.58 16.82
CA ILE A 107 3.86 -11.33 17.42
C ILE A 107 4.07 -10.38 18.60
N VAL A 108 3.40 -9.23 18.53
CA VAL A 108 3.34 -8.30 19.65
C VAL A 108 2.20 -8.71 20.57
N THR A 109 2.49 -8.89 21.86
CA THR A 109 1.52 -9.19 22.91
C THR A 109 1.57 -8.11 23.99
N ALA A 110 0.66 -8.17 24.98
CA ALA A 110 0.48 -7.11 25.97
C ALA A 110 1.73 -6.78 26.83
N TYR A 111 2.75 -7.65 26.91
CA TYR A 111 3.98 -7.42 27.69
C TYR A 111 5.29 -7.77 26.98
N GLY A 112 5.26 -8.04 25.66
CA GLY A 112 6.48 -8.37 24.93
C GLY A 112 6.28 -8.93 23.54
N THR A 113 7.40 -9.20 22.88
CA THR A 113 7.50 -9.78 21.54
C THR A 113 7.78 -11.28 21.63
N SER A 114 6.99 -12.11 20.95
CA SER A 114 7.25 -13.54 20.78
C SER A 114 7.36 -13.85 19.30
N THR A 115 8.17 -14.83 18.91
CA THR A 115 8.13 -15.33 17.53
C THR A 115 6.78 -16.02 17.28
N LYS A 116 6.33 -16.01 16.03
CA LYS A 116 5.13 -16.71 15.57
C LYS A 116 5.10 -18.18 16.00
N GLU A 117 6.26 -18.83 16.00
CA GLU A 117 6.42 -20.26 16.30
C GLU A 117 6.32 -20.56 17.80
N ALA A 118 6.76 -19.64 18.66
CA ALA A 118 6.70 -19.80 20.11
C ALA A 118 5.34 -19.41 20.72
N PHE A 119 4.46 -18.80 19.92
CA PHE A 119 3.15 -18.35 20.37
C PHE A 119 2.14 -19.50 20.38
N THR A 120 1.60 -19.81 21.56
CA THR A 120 0.68 -20.95 21.77
C THR A 120 -0.78 -20.62 21.47
N GLY A 121 -1.10 -19.38 21.10
CA GLY A 121 -2.46 -18.94 20.76
C GLY A 121 -2.69 -18.74 19.25
N SER A 122 -3.92 -18.39 18.85
CA SER A 122 -4.20 -18.02 17.45
C SER A 122 -4.00 -16.52 17.25
N ALA A 123 -2.95 -16.19 16.50
CA ALA A 123 -2.67 -14.83 16.04
C ALA A 123 -2.33 -14.84 14.55
N ASN A 124 -2.71 -13.76 13.85
CA ASN A 124 -2.20 -13.46 12.52
C ASN A 124 -1.39 -12.17 12.57
N VAL A 125 -0.18 -12.20 12.05
CA VAL A 125 0.65 -11.00 11.85
C VAL A 125 0.59 -10.64 10.39
N VAL A 126 0.40 -9.35 10.12
CA VAL A 126 0.55 -8.77 8.79
C VAL A 126 1.70 -7.77 8.86
N GLY A 127 2.74 -8.03 8.08
CA GLY A 127 3.95 -7.22 8.06
C GLY A 127 3.82 -6.00 7.16
N GLN A 128 4.85 -5.16 7.20
CA GLN A 128 4.91 -3.95 6.39
C GLN A 128 4.85 -4.26 4.88
N ALA A 129 5.48 -5.35 4.43
CA ALA A 129 5.53 -5.70 3.02
C ALA A 129 4.12 -5.96 2.45
N GLU A 130 3.29 -6.69 3.19
CA GLU A 130 1.90 -6.97 2.82
C GLU A 130 1.02 -5.72 2.90
N LEU A 131 1.26 -4.87 3.91
CA LEU A 131 0.57 -3.58 4.01
C LEU A 131 0.87 -2.72 2.78
N GLN A 132 2.14 -2.56 2.39
CA GLN A 132 2.53 -1.68 1.29
C GLN A 132 2.09 -2.15 -0.10
N GLN A 133 1.74 -3.43 -0.27
CA GLN A 133 1.19 -3.92 -1.54
C GLN A 133 -0.18 -3.32 -1.87
N ARG A 134 -0.97 -2.92 -0.85
CA ARG A 134 -2.29 -2.33 -1.04
C ARG A 134 -2.27 -0.83 -0.71
N ASN A 135 -2.46 0.00 -1.74
CA ASN A 135 -2.59 1.44 -1.58
C ASN A 135 -4.02 1.83 -1.16
N VAL A 136 -4.37 1.59 0.09
CA VAL A 136 -5.70 1.91 0.65
C VAL A 136 -5.63 3.15 1.54
N THR A 137 -6.78 3.66 1.96
CA THR A 137 -6.90 4.84 2.85
C THR A 137 -7.04 4.46 4.32
N SER A 138 -7.11 3.16 4.62
CA SER A 138 -7.29 2.63 5.96
C SER A 138 -6.37 1.42 6.15
N PRO A 139 -5.57 1.37 7.22
CA PRO A 139 -4.75 0.20 7.53
C PRO A 139 -5.53 -1.11 7.57
N ILE A 140 -6.79 -1.06 8.02
CA ILE A 140 -7.67 -2.21 8.11
C ILE A 140 -8.09 -2.74 6.73
N ALA A 141 -8.23 -1.85 5.74
CA ALA A 141 -8.51 -2.29 4.37
C ALA A 141 -7.28 -2.97 3.74
N ALA A 142 -6.06 -2.69 4.22
CA ALA A 142 -4.83 -3.24 3.66
C ALA A 142 -4.64 -4.72 4.02
N ILE A 143 -5.17 -5.11 5.16
CA ILE A 143 -5.10 -6.48 5.69
C ILE A 143 -6.32 -7.33 5.29
N GLU A 144 -7.26 -6.75 4.53
CA GLU A 144 -8.44 -7.46 4.07
C GLU A 144 -8.04 -8.67 3.22
N GLY A 145 -8.50 -9.85 3.62
CA GLY A 145 -8.14 -11.12 2.97
C GLY A 145 -6.80 -11.74 3.40
N ASN A 146 -5.97 -11.02 4.17
CA ASN A 146 -4.67 -11.51 4.66
C ASN A 146 -4.76 -12.26 6.00
N ALA A 147 -5.94 -12.28 6.63
CA ALA A 147 -6.16 -12.97 7.91
C ALA A 147 -7.35 -13.95 7.83
N THR A 148 -7.12 -15.19 8.26
CA THR A 148 -8.16 -16.23 8.28
C THR A 148 -9.15 -16.03 9.43
N GLY A 149 -10.43 -16.33 9.21
CA GLY A 149 -11.46 -16.20 10.26
C GLY A 149 -11.71 -14.75 10.70
N VAL A 150 -11.33 -13.80 9.85
CA VAL A 150 -11.60 -12.37 10.02
C VAL A 150 -12.50 -11.94 8.86
N GLN A 151 -13.67 -11.41 9.19
CA GLN A 151 -14.61 -10.87 8.22
C GLN A 151 -14.46 -9.35 8.18
N PHE A 152 -14.36 -8.81 6.97
CA PHE A 152 -14.35 -7.38 6.72
C PHE A 152 -15.72 -6.98 6.20
N THR A 153 -16.25 -5.87 6.69
CA THR A 153 -17.48 -5.26 6.18
C THR A 153 -17.13 -4.08 5.28
N SER A 154 -17.97 -3.82 4.28
CA SER A 154 -17.73 -2.73 3.34
C SER A 154 -17.70 -1.37 4.05
N ALA A 155 -16.70 -0.56 3.74
CA ALA A 155 -16.64 0.82 4.18
C ALA A 155 -17.80 1.63 3.59
N ALA A 156 -18.43 2.50 4.40
CA ALA A 156 -19.60 3.29 4.01
C ALA A 156 -19.26 4.51 3.12
N GLY A 157 -18.22 4.42 2.30
CA GLY A 157 -17.82 5.45 1.35
C GLY A 157 -16.33 5.83 1.40
N PRO A 158 -15.90 6.77 0.53
CA PRO A 158 -14.52 7.24 0.47
C PRO A 158 -14.06 7.80 1.82
N GLY A 159 -12.89 7.36 2.29
CA GLY A 159 -12.34 7.79 3.57
C GLY A 159 -12.90 7.07 4.79
N ALA A 160 -13.92 6.20 4.67
CA ALA A 160 -14.35 5.34 5.76
C ALA A 160 -13.44 4.10 5.89
N SER A 161 -13.28 3.60 7.11
CA SER A 161 -12.61 2.32 7.37
C SER A 161 -13.62 1.18 7.33
N PRO A 162 -13.26 0.01 6.78
CA PRO A 162 -14.07 -1.19 6.92
C PRO A 162 -14.07 -1.64 8.38
N ASN A 163 -15.21 -2.16 8.88
CA ASN A 163 -15.26 -2.77 10.20
C ASN A 163 -14.76 -4.23 10.13
N ILE A 164 -14.15 -4.71 11.21
CA ILE A 164 -13.65 -6.08 11.35
C ILE A 164 -14.54 -6.85 12.32
N VAL A 165 -14.86 -8.10 11.96
CA VAL A 165 -15.47 -9.08 12.86
C VAL A 165 -14.58 -10.32 12.92
N ILE A 166 -14.05 -10.65 14.11
CA ILE A 166 -13.15 -11.78 14.32
C ILE A 166 -13.97 -12.98 14.81
N ARG A 167 -13.92 -14.10 14.07
CA ARG A 167 -14.66 -15.34 14.36
C ARG A 167 -16.18 -15.19 14.43
N GLY A 168 -16.73 -14.23 13.68
CA GLY A 168 -18.16 -14.03 13.55
C GLY A 168 -18.79 -13.25 14.71
N VAL A 169 -20.11 -13.12 14.66
CA VAL A 169 -20.87 -12.31 15.61
C VAL A 169 -21.14 -13.10 16.88
N GLY A 170 -20.45 -12.75 17.97
CA GLY A 170 -20.54 -13.43 19.27
C GLY A 170 -21.66 -12.91 20.19
N THR A 171 -22.41 -11.88 19.77
CA THR A 171 -23.41 -11.21 20.59
C THR A 171 -24.69 -10.93 19.80
N LEU A 172 -25.84 -11.03 20.48
CA LEU A 172 -27.14 -10.72 19.90
C LEU A 172 -27.52 -9.23 20.02
N ASN A 173 -27.04 -8.55 21.07
CA ASN A 173 -27.49 -7.20 21.45
C ASN A 173 -26.33 -6.27 21.88
N GLY A 174 -25.07 -6.65 21.65
CA GLY A 174 -23.90 -5.86 22.04
C GLY A 174 -23.03 -5.51 20.83
N ASP A 175 -22.01 -4.69 21.06
CA ASP A 175 -21.06 -4.31 20.02
C ASP A 175 -20.19 -5.51 19.62
N THR A 176 -19.97 -5.66 18.33
CA THR A 176 -19.14 -6.72 17.74
C THR A 176 -17.72 -6.26 17.43
N ASP A 177 -17.43 -4.99 17.70
CA ASP A 177 -16.16 -4.38 17.34
C ASP A 177 -15.03 -4.99 18.19
N PRO A 178 -13.89 -5.30 17.57
CA PRO A 178 -12.72 -5.77 18.29
C PRO A 178 -12.05 -4.63 19.05
N LEU A 179 -11.24 -4.99 20.03
CA LEU A 179 -10.44 -4.01 20.75
C LEU A 179 -9.23 -3.59 19.91
N TYR A 180 -9.09 -2.31 19.61
CA TYR A 180 -7.90 -1.77 18.94
C TYR A 180 -6.87 -1.30 19.97
N ILE A 181 -5.64 -1.76 19.82
CA ILE A 181 -4.50 -1.37 20.64
C ILE A 181 -3.46 -0.77 19.71
N VAL A 182 -3.07 0.49 19.93
CA VAL A 182 -1.98 1.16 19.20
C VAL A 182 -0.83 1.35 20.17
N ASP A 183 0.31 0.72 19.87
CA ASP A 183 1.53 0.79 20.70
C ASP A 183 1.32 0.47 22.19
N GLY A 184 0.36 -0.40 22.50
CA GLY A 184 0.03 -0.84 23.87
C GLY A 184 -1.07 -0.04 24.56
N ILE A 185 -1.61 1.00 23.93
CA ILE A 185 -2.73 1.80 24.47
C ILE A 185 -4.00 1.51 23.69
N GLN A 186 -5.13 1.42 24.38
CA GLN A 186 -6.42 1.27 23.72
C GLN A 186 -6.76 2.51 22.89
N TYR A 187 -7.12 2.27 21.63
CA TYR A 187 -7.50 3.30 20.68
C TYR A 187 -8.99 3.17 20.35
N GLU A 188 -9.77 4.22 20.62
CA GLU A 188 -11.21 4.27 20.36
C GLU A 188 -11.56 5.23 19.20
N GLY A 189 -10.54 5.75 18.49
CA GLY A 189 -10.71 6.68 17.37
C GLY A 189 -10.93 5.99 16.02
N ALA A 190 -11.10 6.79 14.98
CA ALA A 190 -11.25 6.29 13.62
C ALA A 190 -9.88 5.86 13.04
N LEU A 191 -9.77 4.59 12.63
CA LEU A 191 -8.50 3.98 12.20
C LEU A 191 -7.95 4.56 10.88
N ASN A 192 -8.80 5.21 10.09
CA ASN A 192 -8.41 5.99 8.91
C ASN A 192 -7.55 7.22 9.24
N THR A 193 -7.48 7.63 10.50
CA THR A 193 -6.59 8.73 10.94
C THR A 193 -5.14 8.27 11.14
N ILE A 194 -4.92 6.95 11.21
CA ILE A 194 -3.58 6.37 11.33
C ILE A 194 -3.04 6.18 9.92
N ASN A 195 -1.90 6.80 9.64
CA ASN A 195 -1.21 6.60 8.37
C ASN A 195 -0.67 5.16 8.31
N GLN A 196 -1.05 4.44 7.26
CA GLN A 196 -0.61 3.07 7.02
C GLN A 196 0.91 2.93 6.90
N GLU A 197 1.58 3.97 6.36
CA GLU A 197 3.03 3.97 6.21
C GLU A 197 3.78 4.11 7.54
N ASP A 198 3.11 4.52 8.63
CA ASP A 198 3.73 4.62 9.96
C ASP A 198 3.61 3.30 10.73
N ILE A 199 2.87 2.33 10.18
CA ILE A 199 2.65 1.01 10.79
C ILE A 199 3.79 0.08 10.40
N GLU A 200 4.40 -0.54 11.41
CA GLU A 200 5.41 -1.59 11.24
C GLU A 200 4.75 -2.95 11.08
N SER A 201 3.77 -3.26 11.93
CA SER A 201 3.04 -4.53 11.87
C SER A 201 1.64 -4.40 12.47
N LEU A 202 0.76 -5.29 12.02
CA LEU A 202 -0.61 -5.39 12.50
C LEU A 202 -0.88 -6.83 12.93
N THR A 203 -1.13 -7.04 14.21
CA THR A 203 -1.32 -8.35 14.83
C THR A 203 -2.76 -8.52 15.27
N ILE A 204 -3.44 -9.55 14.76
CA ILE A 204 -4.81 -9.88 15.12
C ILE A 204 -4.81 -11.08 16.06
N LEU A 205 -5.24 -10.89 17.30
CA LEU A 205 -5.43 -11.93 18.30
C LEU A 205 -6.88 -12.42 18.27
N LYS A 206 -7.08 -13.72 18.04
CA LYS A 206 -8.41 -14.30 17.77
C LYS A 206 -8.97 -15.15 18.91
N ASP A 207 -8.12 -15.55 19.85
CA ASP A 207 -8.46 -16.51 20.90
C ASP A 207 -8.47 -15.91 22.29
N ALA A 208 -9.29 -16.49 23.18
CA ALA A 208 -9.36 -16.14 24.58
C ALA A 208 -8.01 -16.26 25.30
N ALA A 209 -7.20 -17.27 24.97
CA ALA A 209 -5.86 -17.45 25.54
C ALA A 209 -4.94 -16.26 25.22
N SER A 210 -5.01 -15.76 23.99
CA SER A 210 -4.21 -14.64 23.48
C SER A 210 -4.71 -13.28 23.94
N THR A 211 -6.02 -13.15 24.15
CA THR A 211 -6.71 -11.91 24.48
C THR A 211 -6.98 -11.73 25.97
N SER A 212 -6.76 -12.78 26.78
CA SER A 212 -6.99 -12.82 28.23
C SER A 212 -6.37 -11.64 28.99
N LEU A 213 -5.23 -11.14 28.52
CA LEU A 213 -4.52 -10.00 29.10
C LEU A 213 -5.28 -8.67 28.98
N TYR A 214 -6.17 -8.55 28.00
CA TYR A 214 -6.99 -7.36 27.74
C TYR A 214 -8.40 -7.47 28.35
N GLY A 215 -8.71 -8.58 29.03
CA GLY A 215 -9.93 -8.76 29.81
C GLY A 215 -11.22 -8.86 28.97
N SER A 216 -12.34 -8.47 29.57
CA SER A 216 -13.69 -8.63 28.97
C SER A 216 -13.91 -7.85 27.68
N ARG A 217 -13.19 -6.72 27.50
CA ARG A 217 -13.21 -5.92 26.26
C ARG A 217 -12.64 -6.65 25.06
N ALA A 218 -11.89 -7.72 25.29
CA ALA A 218 -11.21 -8.50 24.29
C ALA A 218 -12.04 -9.70 23.79
N ALA A 219 -13.30 -9.81 24.22
CA ALA A 219 -14.20 -10.92 23.88
C ALA A 219 -14.42 -11.09 22.37
N ASN A 220 -14.39 -9.99 21.61
CA ASN A 220 -14.51 -9.98 20.15
C ASN A 220 -13.16 -10.04 19.42
N GLY A 221 -12.07 -10.34 20.15
CA GLY A 221 -10.71 -10.30 19.63
C GLY A 221 -10.01 -8.95 19.83
N VAL A 222 -8.71 -8.93 19.53
CA VAL A 222 -7.86 -7.73 19.69
C VAL A 222 -7.04 -7.51 18.44
N VAL A 223 -7.00 -6.27 17.96
CA VAL A 223 -6.16 -5.84 16.86
C VAL A 223 -5.08 -4.92 17.41
N ILE A 224 -3.84 -5.39 17.38
CA ILE A 224 -2.66 -4.65 17.85
C ILE A 224 -1.97 -4.04 16.64
N ILE A 225 -1.82 -2.72 16.66
CA ILE A 225 -1.11 -1.93 15.67
C ILE A 225 0.21 -1.48 16.32
N THR A 226 1.32 -1.85 15.69
CA THR A 226 2.66 -1.42 16.13
C THR A 226 3.18 -0.39 15.15
N THR A 227 3.56 0.79 15.65
CA THR A 227 4.12 1.84 14.80
C THR A 227 5.64 1.71 14.67
N LYS A 228 6.18 2.22 13.57
CA LYS A 228 7.61 2.23 13.29
C LYS A 228 8.35 3.03 14.36
N ARG A 229 9.42 2.44 14.90
CA ARG A 229 10.32 3.11 15.86
C ARG A 229 11.70 3.37 15.24
N GLY A 230 12.38 4.41 15.71
CA GLY A 230 13.74 4.72 15.30
C GLY A 230 14.70 3.57 15.60
N LYS A 231 15.43 3.10 14.57
CA LYS A 231 16.44 2.05 14.71
C LYS A 231 17.81 2.69 14.98
N LYS A 232 18.61 2.06 15.85
CA LYS A 232 20.01 2.49 16.08
C LYS A 232 20.81 2.34 14.79
N GLY A 233 21.57 3.36 14.41
CA GLY A 233 22.41 3.32 13.20
C GLY A 233 22.39 4.63 12.43
N ALA A 234 22.64 4.54 11.12
CA ALA A 234 22.63 5.70 10.22
C ALA A 234 21.21 6.24 10.04
N LEU A 235 21.09 7.57 9.99
CA LEU A 235 19.84 8.24 9.67
C LEU A 235 19.40 7.85 8.25
N ARG A 236 18.22 7.24 8.14
CA ARG A 236 17.54 6.97 6.87
C ARG A 236 16.23 7.74 6.87
N VAL A 237 16.06 8.60 5.88
CA VAL A 237 14.83 9.38 5.66
C VAL A 237 14.24 8.92 4.33
N THR A 238 12.95 8.60 4.33
CA THR A 238 12.27 8.07 3.14
C THR A 238 11.04 8.92 2.87
N ALA A 239 11.16 9.84 1.92
CA ALA A 239 10.01 10.60 1.43
C ALA A 239 9.28 9.83 0.32
N SER A 240 7.96 9.72 0.44
CA SER A 240 7.09 9.15 -0.58
C SER A 240 5.97 10.11 -0.94
N ALA A 241 5.67 10.18 -2.24
CA ALA A 241 4.56 10.97 -2.77
C ALA A 241 3.77 10.10 -3.75
N GLN A 242 2.46 9.99 -3.52
CA GLN A 242 1.56 9.23 -4.38
C GLN A 242 0.37 10.10 -4.77
N SER A 243 -0.03 10.01 -6.02
CA SER A 243 -1.22 10.68 -6.54
C SER A 243 -2.00 9.71 -7.41
N GLY A 244 -3.33 9.75 -7.33
CA GLY A 244 -4.20 8.87 -8.10
C GLY A 244 -5.62 9.40 -8.22
N PHE A 245 -6.35 8.84 -9.17
CA PHE A 245 -7.78 9.09 -9.35
C PHE A 245 -8.55 7.87 -8.83
N VAL A 246 -9.66 8.13 -8.15
CA VAL A 246 -10.57 7.11 -7.64
C VAL A 246 -11.87 7.20 -8.43
N THR A 247 -12.16 6.14 -9.19
CA THR A 247 -13.38 5.99 -9.97
C THR A 247 -14.09 4.72 -9.55
N ASN A 248 -15.40 4.65 -9.79
CA ASN A 248 -16.15 3.41 -9.59
C ASN A 248 -15.66 2.37 -10.59
N SER A 249 -15.15 1.24 -10.06
CA SER A 249 -14.55 0.17 -10.88
C SER A 249 -15.61 -0.72 -11.55
N ILE A 250 -16.82 -0.72 -11.01
CA ILE A 250 -17.98 -1.41 -11.58
C ILE A 250 -18.98 -0.34 -12.00
N GLY A 251 -19.29 -0.30 -13.30
CA GLY A 251 -20.32 0.58 -13.83
C GLY A 251 -21.68 0.21 -13.27
N GLN A 252 -22.56 1.21 -13.13
CA GLN A 252 -23.96 0.92 -12.81
C GLN A 252 -24.62 0.17 -13.97
N TYR A 253 -25.71 -0.53 -13.68
CA TYR A 253 -26.55 -1.13 -14.71
C TYR A 253 -27.07 -0.05 -15.65
N ASP A 254 -27.26 -0.40 -16.92
CA ASP A 254 -27.90 0.48 -17.89
C ASP A 254 -29.30 0.83 -17.39
N GLN A 255 -29.50 2.12 -17.09
CA GLN A 255 -30.79 2.66 -16.67
C GLN A 255 -31.52 3.20 -17.90
N LEU A 256 -32.86 3.16 -17.87
CA LEU A 256 -33.65 3.84 -18.88
C LEU A 256 -33.43 5.35 -18.75
N SER A 257 -33.15 6.00 -19.87
CA SER A 257 -33.21 7.46 -19.91
C SER A 257 -34.64 7.93 -19.58
N PRO A 258 -34.81 9.18 -19.12
CA PRO A 258 -36.12 9.76 -18.87
C PRO A 258 -37.08 9.61 -20.05
N GLY A 259 -36.60 9.75 -21.28
CA GLY A 259 -37.41 9.52 -22.48
C GLY A 259 -37.88 8.07 -22.61
N GLN A 260 -36.94 7.12 -22.56
CA GLN A 260 -37.23 5.69 -22.66
C GLN A 260 -38.14 5.20 -21.52
N TYR A 261 -38.03 5.80 -20.34
CA TYR A 261 -38.92 5.51 -19.22
C TYR A 261 -40.36 5.91 -19.53
N TYR A 262 -40.58 7.09 -20.13
CA TYR A 262 -41.90 7.54 -20.56
C TYR A 262 -42.46 6.70 -21.72
N GLU A 263 -41.62 6.32 -22.69
CA GLU A 263 -42.00 5.41 -23.79
C GLU A 263 -42.43 4.04 -23.25
N SER A 264 -41.64 3.47 -22.33
CA SER A 264 -41.93 2.17 -21.70
C SER A 264 -43.20 2.22 -20.86
N MET A 265 -43.41 3.30 -20.10
CA MET A 265 -44.61 3.48 -19.28
C MET A 265 -45.83 3.72 -20.16
N TRP A 266 -45.70 4.46 -21.27
CA TRP A 266 -46.75 4.64 -22.26
C TRP A 266 -47.18 3.31 -22.86
N GLU A 267 -46.23 2.43 -23.20
CA GLU A 267 -46.54 1.11 -23.74
C GLU A 267 -47.28 0.24 -22.71
N ALA A 268 -46.80 0.24 -21.46
CA ALA A 268 -47.47 -0.44 -20.36
C ALA A 268 -48.89 0.10 -20.13
N PHE A 269 -49.07 1.42 -20.21
CA PHE A 269 -50.36 2.06 -19.95
C PHE A 269 -51.36 1.86 -21.07
N LYS A 270 -50.93 1.94 -22.34
CA LYS A 270 -51.75 1.54 -23.49
C LYS A 270 -52.26 0.10 -23.36
N ASN A 271 -51.38 -0.82 -22.93
CA ASN A 271 -51.72 -2.23 -22.76
C ASN A 271 -52.49 -2.54 -21.46
N SER A 272 -52.70 -1.54 -20.60
CA SER A 272 -53.46 -1.70 -19.35
C SER A 272 -54.96 -1.81 -19.60
N SER A 273 -55.72 -2.28 -18.61
CA SER A 273 -57.20 -2.31 -18.68
C SER A 273 -57.82 -0.92 -18.84
N ALA A 274 -57.14 0.14 -18.40
CA ALA A 274 -57.61 1.52 -18.55
C ALA A 274 -57.35 2.04 -19.97
N GLY A 275 -56.19 1.70 -20.55
CA GLY A 275 -55.82 2.07 -21.91
C GLY A 275 -56.55 1.28 -22.99
N GLY A 276 -56.88 0.01 -22.74
CA GLY A 276 -57.66 -0.81 -23.66
C GLY A 276 -57.05 -0.98 -25.06
N GLY A 277 -55.74 -0.73 -25.20
CA GLY A 277 -55.04 -0.70 -26.48
C GLY A 277 -55.09 0.64 -27.23
N ASP A 278 -55.75 1.67 -26.69
CA ASP A 278 -55.89 2.99 -27.33
C ASP A 278 -54.61 3.84 -27.16
N PRO A 279 -53.88 4.12 -28.26
CA PRO A 279 -52.67 4.94 -28.20
C PRO A 279 -52.93 6.41 -27.85
N GLN A 280 -54.10 6.96 -28.23
CA GLN A 280 -54.43 8.36 -27.96
C GLN A 280 -54.71 8.55 -26.47
N PHE A 281 -55.54 7.66 -25.89
CA PHE A 281 -55.81 7.66 -24.46
C PHE A 281 -54.51 7.58 -23.63
N ALA A 282 -53.56 6.75 -24.06
CA ALA A 282 -52.28 6.62 -23.38
C ALA A 282 -51.44 7.90 -23.43
N SER A 283 -51.36 8.57 -24.58
CA SER A 283 -50.65 9.85 -24.75
C SER A 283 -51.27 10.97 -23.90
N ASP A 284 -52.60 11.08 -23.89
CA ASP A 284 -53.31 12.15 -23.19
C ASP A 284 -53.19 12.03 -21.66
N ASN A 285 -52.96 10.80 -21.14
CA ASN A 285 -53.03 10.51 -19.72
C ASN A 285 -51.70 10.02 -19.11
N ILE A 286 -50.61 9.94 -19.88
CA ILE A 286 -49.31 9.47 -19.36
C ILE A 286 -48.82 10.31 -18.18
N TYR A 287 -49.07 11.62 -18.20
CA TYR A 287 -48.78 12.52 -17.09
C TYR A 287 -49.56 12.16 -15.82
N ASN A 288 -50.84 11.79 -15.94
CA ASN A 288 -51.67 11.43 -14.77
C ASN A 288 -51.15 10.15 -14.08
N GLN A 289 -50.49 9.27 -14.84
CA GLN A 289 -49.89 8.05 -14.32
C GLN A 289 -48.53 8.29 -13.65
N LEU A 290 -47.71 9.18 -14.22
CA LEU A 290 -46.35 9.45 -13.73
C LEU A 290 -46.25 10.62 -12.73
N GLY A 291 -47.27 11.48 -12.68
CA GLY A 291 -47.44 12.56 -11.70
C GLY A 291 -46.48 13.75 -11.83
N TYR A 292 -45.58 13.71 -12.81
CA TYR A 292 -44.57 14.73 -13.04
C TYR A 292 -44.32 14.88 -14.54
N ASN A 293 -43.87 16.05 -14.98
CA ASN A 293 -43.45 16.27 -16.36
C ASN A 293 -42.10 17.01 -16.34
N PRO A 294 -40.99 16.34 -16.67
CA PRO A 294 -39.68 16.96 -16.73
C PRO A 294 -39.39 17.65 -18.07
N PHE A 295 -40.33 17.68 -19.02
CA PHE A 295 -40.12 18.17 -20.38
C PHE A 295 -40.79 19.53 -20.60
N ASN A 296 -40.28 20.28 -21.59
CA ASN A 296 -40.77 21.60 -21.99
C ASN A 296 -42.04 21.56 -22.86
N VAL A 297 -42.74 20.43 -22.91
CA VAL A 297 -43.98 20.24 -23.68
C VAL A 297 -45.18 20.07 -22.76
N PRO A 298 -46.41 20.35 -23.24
CA PRO A 298 -47.63 20.07 -22.49
C PRO A 298 -47.72 18.61 -22.01
N ASN A 299 -48.44 18.40 -20.90
CA ASN A 299 -48.56 17.11 -20.21
C ASN A 299 -49.18 15.99 -21.06
N ASP A 300 -50.00 16.36 -22.04
CA ASP A 300 -50.67 15.50 -23.02
C ASP A 300 -49.85 15.29 -24.31
N GLN A 301 -48.64 15.87 -24.39
CA GLN A 301 -47.79 15.86 -25.59
C GLN A 301 -46.38 15.33 -25.32
N ILE A 302 -46.18 14.63 -24.20
CA ILE A 302 -44.87 14.09 -23.80
C ILE A 302 -44.47 12.93 -24.71
N VAL A 303 -45.39 11.97 -24.89
CA VAL A 303 -45.20 10.79 -25.75
C VAL A 303 -46.24 10.82 -26.85
N ASN A 304 -45.80 10.72 -28.10
CA ASN A 304 -46.69 10.69 -29.26
C ASN A 304 -47.49 9.38 -29.30
N THR A 305 -48.57 9.36 -30.10
CA THR A 305 -49.42 8.17 -30.26
C THR A 305 -48.71 6.97 -30.90
N ASN A 306 -47.53 7.18 -31.47
CA ASN A 306 -46.66 6.11 -31.97
C ASN A 306 -45.80 5.45 -30.86
N GLY A 307 -45.94 5.91 -29.61
CA GLY A 307 -45.20 5.41 -28.45
C GLY A 307 -43.77 5.95 -28.32
N GLN A 308 -43.38 6.91 -29.16
CA GLN A 308 -42.08 7.55 -29.10
C GLN A 308 -42.18 8.90 -28.41
N LEU A 309 -41.11 9.29 -27.69
CA LEU A 309 -41.01 10.61 -27.09
C LEU A 309 -41.20 11.69 -28.16
N ASN A 310 -41.96 12.74 -27.85
CA ASN A 310 -42.12 13.87 -28.74
C ASN A 310 -40.73 14.48 -29.06
N PRO A 311 -40.35 14.65 -30.33
CA PRO A 311 -39.03 15.21 -30.69
C PRO A 311 -38.79 16.61 -30.14
N ASN A 312 -39.85 17.36 -29.82
CA ASN A 312 -39.76 18.69 -29.22
C ASN A 312 -39.67 18.64 -27.68
N ALA A 313 -39.89 17.47 -27.06
CA ALA A 313 -39.81 17.28 -25.61
C ALA A 313 -38.34 17.26 -25.15
N GLN A 314 -37.87 18.43 -24.72
CA GLN A 314 -36.56 18.60 -24.11
C GLN A 314 -36.70 18.72 -22.60
N VAL A 315 -35.78 18.09 -21.88
CA VAL A 315 -35.73 18.15 -20.42
C VAL A 315 -35.47 19.60 -19.98
N ILE A 316 -36.30 20.12 -19.07
CA ILE A 316 -36.18 21.50 -18.55
C ILE A 316 -35.07 21.67 -17.52
N TYR A 317 -34.53 20.57 -17.00
CA TYR A 317 -33.48 20.53 -16.00
C TYR A 317 -32.10 20.33 -16.64
N LYS A 318 -31.05 20.80 -15.94
CA LYS A 318 -29.65 20.63 -16.37
C LYS A 318 -29.27 19.16 -16.55
N SER A 319 -29.72 18.31 -15.64
CA SER A 319 -29.65 16.85 -15.72
C SER A 319 -30.75 16.24 -14.85
N LEU A 320 -31.22 15.05 -15.23
CA LEU A 320 -32.07 14.20 -14.40
C LEU A 320 -31.28 13.04 -13.78
N ASP A 321 -30.01 12.90 -14.17
CA ASP A 321 -29.08 11.96 -13.57
C ASP A 321 -28.40 12.63 -12.37
N TRP A 322 -28.99 12.41 -11.20
CA TRP A 322 -28.42 12.87 -9.92
C TRP A 322 -27.23 12.00 -9.48
N PHE A 323 -27.06 10.81 -10.04
CA PHE A 323 -25.91 9.96 -9.75
C PHE A 323 -24.65 10.49 -10.38
N GLU A 324 -24.73 11.08 -11.59
CA GLU A 324 -23.58 11.75 -12.23
C GLU A 324 -22.99 12.85 -11.34
N GLU A 325 -23.84 13.66 -10.71
CA GLU A 325 -23.40 14.74 -9.82
C GLU A 325 -22.88 14.22 -8.46
N LEU A 326 -23.38 13.08 -7.97
CA LEU A 326 -22.90 12.45 -6.74
C LEU A 326 -21.64 11.59 -6.93
N GLN A 327 -21.44 11.01 -8.11
CA GLN A 327 -20.34 10.10 -8.43
C GLN A 327 -19.23 10.85 -9.15
N GLN A 328 -18.53 11.69 -8.42
CA GLN A 328 -17.39 12.43 -8.95
C GLN A 328 -16.12 11.59 -8.85
N THR A 329 -15.24 11.73 -9.85
CA THR A 329 -13.90 11.14 -9.78
C THR A 329 -13.14 11.81 -8.65
N GLY A 330 -12.81 11.04 -7.62
CA GLY A 330 -12.03 11.53 -6.49
C GLY A 330 -10.57 11.70 -6.87
N TYR A 331 -9.97 12.85 -6.59
CA TYR A 331 -8.51 13.01 -6.68
C TYR A 331 -7.88 12.73 -5.32
N ARG A 332 -6.89 11.84 -5.27
CA ARG A 332 -6.17 11.45 -4.06
C ARG A 332 -4.70 11.84 -4.18
N THR A 333 -4.17 12.41 -3.10
CA THR A 333 -2.74 12.62 -2.89
C THR A 333 -2.35 12.13 -1.51
N ASN A 334 -1.23 11.44 -1.40
CA ASN A 334 -0.64 11.03 -0.13
C ASN A 334 0.84 11.43 -0.12
N TYR A 335 1.28 12.02 0.98
CA TYR A 335 2.66 12.49 1.18
C TYR A 335 3.15 11.95 2.53
N ASN A 336 4.31 11.30 2.55
CA ASN A 336 4.96 10.86 3.79
C ASN A 336 6.48 11.13 3.76
N VAL A 337 7.11 11.25 4.92
CA VAL A 337 8.55 11.51 5.12
C VAL A 337 9.12 10.69 6.27
#